data_AF-A0A2R6H8T9-F1
#
_entry.id   AF-A0A2R6H8T9-F1
#
_cell.length_a   1.000
_cell.length_b   1.000
_cell.length_c   1.000
_cell.angle_alpha   90.00
_cell.angle_beta   90.00
_cell.angle_gamma   90.00
#
_symmetry.space_group_name_H-M   'P 1'
#
loop_
_entity.id
_entity.type
_entity.pdbx_description
1 polymer ?
#
loop_
_entity_poly.entity_id
_entity_poly.type
_entity_poly.pdbx_seq_one_letter_code
_entity_poly.pdbx_strand_id
1 'polypeptide(L)'
;MRTGSERSRRVLRVETPRRYLQRDTLAEPWGSATQFADGERLYIRTDYGSTVEYGSIESVNPPRSQTVQLSRAFLRLDEVRVAETRVNGDAAYELTGQYPVHPAVDTMENVTLRAVVEPDGFIRSLNISYARRSDSVRTNITRSFVYTGVDATTVERPAWVDREFNDTGERP
;
A
#
# COMPACT_ATOMS: atom_id res chain seq x y z
N MET A 1 28.59 -0.42 -7.01
CA MET A 1 27.54 0.34 -6.32
C MET A 1 26.23 0.08 -7.06
N ARG A 2 25.37 -0.83 -6.57
CA ARG A 2 24.11 -1.16 -7.25
C ARG A 2 23.09 -0.06 -6.94
N THR A 3 22.97 0.92 -7.82
CA THR A 3 21.86 1.87 -7.87
C THR A 3 20.67 1.19 -8.54
N GLY A 4 20.08 0.19 -7.88
CA GLY A 4 18.78 -0.34 -8.28
C GLY A 4 17.72 0.34 -7.44
N SER A 5 16.85 1.16 -8.03
CA SER A 5 15.65 1.61 -7.32
C SER A 5 14.76 0.39 -7.15
N GLU A 6 14.79 -0.23 -5.96
CA GLU A 6 13.84 -1.27 -5.61
C GLU A 6 12.45 -0.63 -5.56
N ARG A 7 11.65 -0.93 -6.58
CA ARG A 7 10.28 -0.42 -6.70
C ARG A 7 9.33 -1.55 -6.36
N SER A 8 8.63 -1.39 -5.25
CA SER A 8 7.47 -2.21 -4.94
C SER A 8 6.19 -1.42 -5.19
N ARG A 9 5.15 -2.11 -5.65
CA ARG A 9 3.80 -1.57 -5.82
C ARG A 9 2.82 -2.54 -5.20
N ARG A 10 1.94 -2.02 -4.34
CA ARG A 10 0.78 -2.74 -3.80
C ARG A 10 -0.48 -2.08 -4.30
N VAL A 11 -1.39 -2.87 -4.87
CA VAL A 11 -2.75 -2.46 -5.20
C VAL A 11 -3.69 -3.26 -4.31
N LEU A 12 -4.54 -2.57 -3.56
CA LEU A 12 -5.51 -3.15 -2.64
C LEU A 12 -6.91 -2.71 -3.06
N ARG A 13 -7.81 -3.66 -3.27
CA ARG A 13 -9.25 -3.42 -3.38
C ARG A 13 -9.89 -4.08 -2.17
N VAL A 14 -10.59 -3.30 -1.35
CA VAL A 14 -11.16 -3.75 -0.08
C VAL A 14 -12.65 -3.45 -0.12
N GLU A 15 -13.47 -4.50 -0.09
CA GLU A 15 -14.92 -4.40 0.05
C GLU A 15 -15.30 -4.51 1.54
N THR A 16 -14.68 -5.47 2.24
CA THR A 16 -14.75 -5.58 3.71
C THR A 16 -13.39 -5.98 4.27
N PRO A 17 -13.17 -5.90 5.60
CA PRO A 17 -11.93 -6.37 6.20
C PRO A 17 -11.61 -7.85 5.94
N ARG A 18 -12.60 -8.67 5.53
CA ARG A 18 -12.40 -10.08 5.17
C ARG A 18 -12.67 -10.39 3.71
N ARG A 19 -13.02 -9.39 2.89
CA ARG A 19 -13.26 -9.54 1.47
C ARG A 19 -12.44 -8.51 0.69
N TYR A 20 -11.31 -8.94 0.15
CA TYR A 20 -10.35 -8.07 -0.50
C TYR A 20 -9.53 -8.77 -1.57
N LEU A 21 -8.96 -7.97 -2.47
CA LEU A 21 -7.96 -8.39 -3.44
C LEU A 21 -6.69 -7.54 -3.24
N GLN A 22 -5.56 -8.19 -3.00
CA GLN A 22 -4.24 -7.57 -2.93
C GLN A 22 -3.39 -8.04 -4.11
N ARG A 23 -2.71 -7.12 -4.78
CA ARG A 23 -1.70 -7.42 -5.79
C ARG A 23 -0.42 -6.68 -5.46
N ASP A 24 0.63 -7.46 -5.23
CA ASP A 24 1.97 -6.98 -4.94
C ASP A 24 2.87 -7.27 -6.13
N THR A 25 3.53 -6.22 -6.61
CA THR A 25 4.62 -6.31 -7.58
C THR A 25 5.89 -5.89 -6.87
N LEU A 26 6.83 -6.81 -6.74
CA LEU A 26 8.15 -6.54 -6.18
C LEU A 26 9.16 -6.36 -7.31
N ALA A 27 10.31 -5.75 -7.01
CA ALA A 27 11.39 -5.70 -7.98
C ALA A 27 11.92 -7.11 -8.24
N GLU A 28 12.48 -7.35 -9.43
CA GLU A 28 13.18 -8.60 -9.69
C GLU A 28 14.34 -8.79 -8.69
N PRO A 29 14.58 -10.03 -8.21
CA PRO A 29 14.00 -11.28 -8.69
C PRO A 29 12.69 -11.69 -7.98
N TRP A 30 12.18 -10.87 -7.04
CA TRP A 30 11.20 -11.31 -6.03
C TRP A 30 9.78 -11.63 -6.54
N GLY A 31 9.48 -11.32 -7.80
CA GLY A 31 8.23 -11.71 -8.46
C GLY A 31 7.00 -10.90 -8.03
N SER A 32 5.81 -11.47 -8.24
CA SER A 32 4.54 -10.86 -7.85
C SER A 32 3.68 -11.82 -7.06
N ALA A 33 2.83 -11.28 -6.18
CA ALA A 33 1.86 -12.06 -5.43
C ALA A 33 0.47 -11.44 -5.56
N THR A 34 -0.54 -12.27 -5.80
CA THR A 34 -1.95 -11.89 -5.71
C THR A 34 -2.60 -12.65 -4.56
N GLN A 35 -3.31 -11.95 -3.71
CA GLN A 35 -4.12 -12.54 -2.65
C GLN A 35 -5.57 -12.16 -2.84
N PHE A 36 -6.48 -13.11 -2.64
CA PHE A 36 -7.92 -12.90 -2.63
C PHE A 36 -8.51 -13.50 -1.38
N ALA A 37 -9.23 -12.71 -0.59
CA ALA A 37 -10.02 -13.19 0.53
C ALA A 37 -11.50 -13.13 0.16
N ASP A 38 -12.22 -14.24 0.36
CA ASP A 38 -13.66 -14.32 0.06
C ASP A 38 -14.57 -14.08 1.27
N GLY A 39 -14.00 -14.05 2.47
CA GLY A 39 -14.68 -13.91 3.75
C GLY A 39 -14.20 -14.94 4.78
N GLU A 40 -13.79 -16.11 4.29
CA GLU A 40 -13.46 -17.29 5.12
C GLU A 40 -12.06 -17.82 4.83
N ARG A 41 -11.68 -17.83 3.55
CA ARG A 41 -10.40 -18.37 3.09
C ARG A 41 -9.60 -17.31 2.34
N LEU A 42 -8.29 -17.30 2.60
CA LEU A 42 -7.33 -16.48 1.85
C LEU A 42 -6.68 -17.35 0.78
N TYR A 43 -6.89 -17.01 -0.48
CA TYR A 43 -6.23 -17.63 -1.62
C TYR A 43 -5.03 -16.81 -2.03
N ILE A 44 -3.94 -17.48 -2.38
CA ILE A 44 -2.66 -16.87 -2.72
C ILE A 44 -2.20 -17.44 -4.05
N ARG A 45 -1.76 -16.55 -4.95
CA ARG A 45 -1.07 -16.86 -6.19
C ARG A 45 0.28 -16.14 -6.16
N THR A 46 1.37 -16.88 -6.31
CA THR A 46 2.74 -16.33 -6.35
C THR A 46 3.35 -16.61 -7.71
N ASP A 47 3.85 -15.57 -8.36
CA ASP A 47 4.58 -15.65 -9.62
C ASP A 47 6.05 -15.33 -9.36
N TYR A 48 6.96 -16.27 -9.60
CA TYR A 48 8.40 -16.06 -9.44
C TYR A 48 9.15 -16.66 -10.64
N GLY A 49 9.82 -15.81 -11.42
CA GLY A 49 10.46 -16.22 -12.67
C GLY A 49 9.43 -16.86 -13.62
N SER A 50 9.62 -18.14 -13.95
CA SER A 50 8.72 -18.93 -14.79
C SER A 50 7.70 -19.78 -14.01
N THR A 51 7.74 -19.75 -12.68
CA THR A 51 6.91 -20.61 -11.82
C THR A 51 5.72 -19.84 -11.27
N VAL A 52 4.55 -20.50 -11.25
CA VAL A 52 3.35 -20.01 -10.59
C VAL A 52 2.92 -21.01 -9.54
N GLU A 53 2.79 -20.57 -8.30
CA GLU A 53 2.35 -21.37 -7.17
C GLU A 53 1.00 -20.87 -6.64
N TYR A 54 0.19 -21.80 -6.15
CA TYR A 54 -1.11 -21.52 -5.56
C TYR A 54 -1.17 -22.09 -4.15
N GLY A 55 -1.80 -21.36 -3.24
CA GLY A 55 -2.07 -21.83 -1.88
C GLY A 55 -3.34 -21.22 -1.30
N SER A 56 -3.82 -21.80 -0.20
CA SER A 56 -4.97 -21.29 0.54
C SER A 56 -4.78 -21.43 2.05
N ILE A 57 -5.34 -20.49 2.82
CA ILE A 57 -5.31 -20.47 4.28
C ILE A 57 -6.73 -20.30 4.80
N GLU A 58 -7.17 -21.16 5.72
CA GLU A 58 -8.49 -21.12 6.38
C GLU A 58 -8.54 -20.07 7.50
N SER A 59 -8.06 -18.88 7.20
CA SER A 59 -8.10 -17.73 8.09
C SER A 59 -7.85 -16.46 7.29
N VAL A 60 -8.68 -15.45 7.51
CA VAL A 60 -8.58 -14.15 6.83
C VAL A 60 -8.26 -13.07 7.84
N ASN A 61 -7.15 -12.37 7.60
CA ASN A 61 -6.76 -11.18 8.32
C ASN A 61 -6.99 -9.93 7.46
N PRO A 62 -7.35 -8.78 8.06
CA PRO A 62 -7.46 -7.54 7.30
C PRO A 62 -6.16 -7.19 6.59
N PRO A 63 -6.24 -6.67 5.34
CA PRO A 63 -5.06 -6.29 4.59
C PRO A 63 -4.35 -5.12 5.28
N ARG A 64 -3.03 -5.09 5.18
CA ARG A 64 -2.18 -4.07 5.82
C ARG A 64 -1.23 -3.46 4.80
N SER A 65 -0.82 -2.21 5.02
CA SER A 65 0.24 -1.56 4.26
C SER A 65 1.14 -0.78 5.20
N GLN A 66 2.44 -1.08 5.19
CA GLN A 66 3.42 -0.38 6.04
C GLN A 66 3.41 1.14 5.74
N THR A 67 3.27 1.52 4.48
CA THR A 67 3.24 2.93 4.07
C THR A 67 2.01 3.64 4.64
N VAL A 68 0.84 2.98 4.67
CA VAL A 68 -0.36 3.52 5.31
C VAL A 68 -0.17 3.61 6.83
N GLN A 69 0.37 2.57 7.47
CA GLN A 69 0.60 2.54 8.92
C GLN A 69 1.55 3.66 9.39
N LEU A 70 2.56 3.98 8.58
CA LEU A 70 3.53 5.03 8.87
C LEU A 70 3.00 6.44 8.57
N SER A 71 1.84 6.61 7.92
CA SER A 71 1.29 7.93 7.59
C SER A 71 1.21 8.87 8.80
N ARG A 72 0.76 8.36 9.95
CA ARG A 72 0.71 9.13 11.21
C ARG A 72 2.10 9.56 11.68
N ALA A 73 3.13 8.73 11.48
CA ALA A 73 4.50 9.11 11.83
C ALA A 73 5.04 10.17 10.87
N PHE A 74 4.79 10.01 9.56
CA PHE A 74 5.20 10.96 8.52
C PHE A 74 4.52 12.32 8.62
N LEU A 75 3.32 12.39 9.21
CA LEU A 75 2.54 13.63 9.36
C LEU A 75 2.71 14.28 10.74
N ARG A 76 3.67 13.84 11.55
CA ARG A 76 4.11 14.59 12.74
C ARG A 76 5.08 15.68 12.30
N LEU A 77 4.52 16.82 11.92
CA LEU A 77 5.22 17.94 11.31
C LEU A 77 5.02 19.20 12.15
N ASP A 78 6.05 20.04 12.25
CA ASP A 78 5.98 21.29 13.05
C ASP A 78 5.25 22.40 12.28
N GLU A 79 5.57 22.56 10.99
CA GLU A 79 5.00 23.60 10.13
C GLU A 79 4.76 23.04 8.73
N VAL A 80 3.57 23.24 8.18
CA VAL A 80 3.21 22.84 6.80
C VAL A 80 2.55 24.00 6.07
N ARG A 81 2.73 24.06 4.75
CA ARG A 81 1.89 24.90 3.90
C ARG A 81 0.60 24.16 3.59
N VAL A 82 -0.52 24.87 3.75
CA VAL A 82 -1.86 24.37 3.48
C VAL A 82 -2.45 25.14 2.31
N ALA A 83 -3.02 24.42 1.34
CA ALA A 83 -3.79 24.99 0.24
C ALA A 83 -5.13 24.26 0.10
N GLU A 84 -6.19 24.98 -0.22
CA GLU A 84 -7.48 24.35 -0.54
C GLU A 84 -7.40 23.61 -1.88
N THR A 85 -8.06 22.46 -1.93
CA THR A 85 -8.19 21.64 -3.13
C THR A 85 -9.55 20.93 -3.13
N ARG A 86 -9.77 20.05 -4.09
CA ARG A 86 -10.99 19.23 -4.16
C ARG A 86 -10.70 17.77 -4.44
N VAL A 87 -11.50 16.89 -3.83
CA VAL A 87 -11.52 15.45 -4.09
C VAL A 87 -12.94 15.10 -4.52
N ASN A 88 -13.13 14.61 -5.75
CA ASN A 88 -14.45 14.30 -6.31
C ASN A 88 -15.47 15.46 -6.26
N GLY A 89 -14.98 16.72 -6.22
CA GLY A 89 -15.82 17.92 -6.13
C GLY A 89 -15.98 18.47 -4.71
N ASP A 90 -15.71 17.65 -3.69
CA ASP A 90 -15.79 18.03 -2.28
C ASP A 90 -14.52 18.75 -1.83
N ALA A 91 -14.65 19.61 -0.81
CA ALA A 91 -13.53 20.37 -0.26
C ALA A 91 -12.48 19.43 0.34
N ALA A 92 -11.20 19.74 0.14
CA ALA A 92 -10.07 19.05 0.74
C ALA A 92 -8.89 20.01 0.92
N TYR A 93 -7.85 19.56 1.60
CA TYR A 93 -6.67 20.36 1.89
C TYR A 93 -5.40 19.65 1.43
N GLU A 94 -4.60 20.34 0.63
CA GLU A 94 -3.27 19.93 0.25
C GLU A 94 -2.26 20.43 1.29
N LEU A 95 -1.53 19.49 1.89
CA LEU A 95 -0.44 19.77 2.82
C LEU A 95 0.89 19.58 2.10
N THR A 96 1.78 20.56 2.17
CA THR A 96 3.14 20.47 1.64
C THR A 96 4.18 20.87 2.68
N GLY A 97 5.26 20.10 2.78
CA GLY A 97 6.32 20.30 3.75
C GLY A 97 7.70 19.92 3.19
N GLN A 98 8.72 20.66 3.61
CA GLN A 98 10.12 20.38 3.28
C GLN A 98 10.96 20.58 4.53
N TYR A 99 11.77 19.58 4.88
CA TYR A 99 12.57 19.60 6.11
C TYR A 99 13.97 19.06 5.85
N PRO A 100 15.03 19.72 6.35
CA PRO A 100 16.38 19.15 6.34
C PRO A 100 16.43 17.82 7.11
N VAL A 101 15.72 17.73 8.24
CA VAL A 101 15.55 16.54 9.06
C VAL A 101 14.09 16.46 9.50
N HIS A 102 13.47 15.28 9.47
CA HIS A 102 12.09 15.13 9.91
C HIS A 102 11.96 15.46 11.41
N PRO A 103 11.01 16.32 11.82
CA PRO A 103 10.96 16.83 13.19
C PRO A 103 10.72 15.74 14.25
N ALA A 104 9.94 14.71 13.91
CA ALA A 104 9.71 13.56 14.80
C ALA A 104 10.60 12.32 14.53
N VAL A 105 11.44 12.33 13.47
CA VAL A 105 12.21 11.16 13.02
C VAL A 105 13.58 11.59 12.50
N ASP A 106 14.53 11.77 13.39
CA ASP A 106 15.89 12.25 13.14
C ASP A 106 16.68 11.50 12.03
N THR A 107 16.40 10.21 11.83
CA THR A 107 17.04 9.40 10.77
C THR A 107 16.57 9.72 9.34
N MET A 108 15.54 10.57 9.17
CA MET A 108 15.02 10.99 7.87
C MET A 108 15.50 12.39 7.51
N GLU A 109 16.31 12.48 6.46
CA GLU A 109 16.92 13.72 6.00
C GLU A 109 16.39 14.13 4.64
N ASN A 110 16.50 15.41 4.28
CA ASN A 110 16.04 15.97 3.01
C ASN A 110 14.60 15.53 2.68
N VAL A 111 13.71 15.72 3.65
CA VAL A 111 12.32 15.28 3.59
C VAL A 111 11.54 16.24 2.70
N THR A 112 10.77 15.68 1.77
CA THR A 112 9.71 16.38 1.05
C THR A 112 8.43 15.59 1.20
N LEU A 113 7.34 16.26 1.58
CA LEU A 113 6.04 15.65 1.81
C LEU A 113 4.95 16.43 1.08
N ARG A 114 4.03 15.68 0.50
CA ARG A 114 2.76 16.15 -0.05
C ARG A 114 1.65 15.21 0.39
N ALA A 115 0.59 15.73 1.00
CA ALA A 115 -0.59 14.96 1.35
C ALA A 115 -1.86 15.69 0.91
N VAL A 116 -2.93 14.93 0.69
CA VAL A 116 -4.28 15.48 0.53
C VAL A 116 -5.15 14.91 1.64
N VAL A 117 -5.80 15.79 2.40
CA VAL A 117 -6.59 15.45 3.58
C VAL A 117 -8.00 16.02 3.42
N GLU A 118 -9.02 15.19 3.63
CA GLU A 118 -10.42 15.59 3.63
C GLU A 118 -10.80 16.25 4.97
N PRO A 119 -11.90 17.03 5.07
CA PRO A 119 -12.23 17.83 6.26
C PRO A 119 -12.45 17.01 7.54
N ASP A 120 -12.78 15.74 7.41
CA ASP A 120 -12.93 14.77 8.51
C ASP A 120 -11.59 14.20 9.03
N GLY A 121 -10.47 14.57 8.40
CA GLY A 121 -9.14 14.09 8.72
C GLY A 121 -8.71 12.85 7.91
N PHE A 122 -9.51 12.38 6.96
CA PHE A 122 -9.14 11.27 6.10
C PHE A 122 -8.00 11.67 5.14
N ILE A 123 -6.87 10.96 5.22
CA ILE A 123 -5.73 11.19 4.35
C ILE A 123 -5.99 10.48 3.01
N ARG A 124 -6.51 11.22 2.04
CA ARG A 124 -6.82 10.72 0.70
C ARG A 124 -5.59 10.23 -0.05
N SER A 125 -4.47 10.93 0.09
CA SER A 125 -3.21 10.54 -0.52
C SER A 125 -2.02 11.08 0.26
N LEU A 126 -0.88 10.40 0.12
CA LEU A 126 0.40 10.81 0.67
C LEU A 126 1.50 10.48 -0.33
N ASN A 127 2.45 11.39 -0.48
CA ASN A 127 3.74 11.16 -1.11
C ASN A 127 4.82 11.77 -0.20
N ILE A 128 5.75 10.95 0.25
CA ILE A 128 6.90 11.38 1.03
C ILE A 128 8.17 10.81 0.41
N SER A 129 9.17 11.68 0.22
CA SER A 129 10.52 11.33 -0.19
C SER A 129 11.52 11.81 0.83
N TYR A 130 12.48 10.97 1.21
CA TYR A 130 13.51 11.30 2.19
C TYR A 130 14.75 10.44 1.97
N ALA A 131 15.89 10.90 2.45
CA ALA A 131 17.08 10.08 2.58
C ALA A 131 17.13 9.49 4.00
N ARG A 132 17.15 8.16 4.10
CA ARG A 132 17.35 7.48 5.38
C ARG A 132 18.83 7.28 5.63
N ARG A 133 19.29 7.70 6.80
CA ARG A 133 20.63 7.36 7.32
C ARG A 133 20.55 6.06 8.11
N SER A 134 21.31 5.05 7.70
CA SER A 134 21.54 3.82 8.48
C SER A 134 23.03 3.50 8.41
N ASP A 135 23.67 3.38 9.57
CA ASP A 135 25.12 3.15 9.72
C ASP A 135 25.97 4.06 8.80
N SER A 136 26.41 3.52 7.65
CA SER A 136 27.26 4.17 6.64
C SER A 136 26.62 4.34 5.27
N VAL A 137 25.35 3.93 5.10
CA VAL A 137 24.64 3.97 3.81
C VAL A 137 23.48 4.96 3.86
N ARG A 138 23.52 5.93 2.95
CA ARG A 138 22.41 6.84 2.69
C ARG A 138 21.52 6.25 1.60
N THR A 139 20.26 5.97 1.94
CA THR A 139 19.29 5.40 0.98
C THR A 139 18.16 6.37 0.73
N ASN A 140 17.91 6.72 -0.53
CA ASN A 140 16.75 7.52 -0.89
C ASN A 140 15.50 6.65 -0.92
N ILE A 141 14.49 7.02 -0.15
CA ILE A 141 13.23 6.31 0.00
C ILE A 141 12.12 7.22 -0.51
N THR A 142 11.25 6.67 -1.33
CA THR A 142 9.95 7.29 -1.68
C THR A 142 8.84 6.34 -1.27
N ARG A 143 7.86 6.87 -0.54
CA ARG A 143 6.66 6.14 -0.14
C ARG A 143 5.46 6.95 -0.55
N SER A 144 4.50 6.29 -1.18
CA SER A 144 3.24 6.92 -1.54
C SER A 144 2.07 5.96 -1.42
N PHE A 145 0.90 6.53 -1.19
CA PHE A 145 -0.38 5.84 -1.33
C PHE A 145 -1.45 6.81 -1.78
N VAL A 146 -2.52 6.26 -2.35
CA VAL A 146 -3.75 6.98 -2.69
C VAL A 146 -4.92 6.05 -2.44
N TYR A 147 -5.98 6.58 -1.83
CA TYR A 147 -7.27 5.92 -1.73
C TYR A 147 -8.17 6.35 -2.88
N THR A 148 -8.81 5.37 -3.52
CA THR A 148 -9.81 5.55 -4.56
C THR A 148 -10.96 4.59 -4.30
N GLY A 149 -12.16 4.91 -4.82
CA GLY A 149 -13.33 4.05 -4.64
C GLY A 149 -13.74 3.84 -3.17
N VAL A 150 -13.44 4.81 -2.29
CA VAL A 150 -13.88 4.80 -0.89
C VAL A 150 -15.41 4.68 -0.87
N ASP A 151 -15.92 3.77 -0.03
CA ASP A 151 -17.34 3.41 0.12
C ASP A 151 -18.05 2.83 -1.12
N ALA A 152 -17.34 2.64 -2.24
CA ALA A 152 -17.90 2.16 -3.51
C ALA A 152 -17.16 0.93 -4.08
N THR A 153 -16.18 0.39 -3.35
CA THR A 153 -15.35 -0.72 -3.85
C THR A 153 -16.04 -2.07 -3.67
N THR A 154 -16.18 -2.80 -4.78
CA THR A 154 -16.56 -4.22 -4.81
C THR A 154 -15.38 -5.08 -5.24
N VAL A 155 -15.34 -6.33 -4.76
CA VAL A 155 -14.28 -7.29 -5.08
C VAL A 155 -14.87 -8.55 -5.69
N GLU A 156 -14.53 -8.76 -6.96
CA GLU A 156 -14.88 -9.96 -7.71
C GLU A 156 -13.91 -11.11 -7.41
N ARG A 157 -14.46 -12.33 -7.36
CA ARG A 157 -13.69 -13.56 -7.21
C ARG A 157 -12.83 -13.79 -8.46
N PRO A 158 -11.49 -13.90 -8.35
CA PRO A 158 -10.65 -14.14 -9.51
C PRO A 158 -10.85 -15.55 -10.10
N ALA A 159 -10.88 -15.68 -11.42
CA ALA A 159 -11.10 -16.96 -12.10
C ALA A 159 -10.07 -18.06 -11.77
N TRP A 160 -8.84 -17.69 -11.39
CA TRP A 160 -7.83 -18.68 -10.97
C TRP A 160 -8.20 -19.36 -9.65
N VAL A 161 -9.00 -18.72 -8.80
CA VAL A 161 -9.46 -19.34 -7.56
C VAL A 161 -10.34 -20.54 -7.90
N ASP A 162 -11.29 -20.36 -8.80
CA ASP A 162 -12.19 -21.46 -9.21
C ASP A 162 -11.42 -22.54 -9.97
N ARG A 163 -10.48 -22.15 -10.85
CA ARG A 163 -9.69 -23.13 -11.61
C ARG A 163 -8.84 -24.04 -10.73
N GLU A 164 -8.20 -23.50 -9.68
CA GLU A 164 -7.24 -24.25 -8.87
C GLU A 164 -7.86 -24.81 -7.57
N PHE A 165 -8.92 -24.19 -7.07
CA PHE A 165 -9.54 -24.51 -5.78
C PHE A 165 -11.04 -24.76 -5.89
N ASN A 166 -11.54 -25.18 -7.06
CA ASN A 166 -12.88 -25.72 -7.16
C ASN A 166 -13.01 -26.86 -6.14
N ASP A 167 -13.68 -26.57 -5.02
CA ASP A 167 -14.23 -27.55 -4.10
C ASP A 167 -15.29 -28.33 -4.88
N THR A 168 -14.87 -29.32 -5.68
CA THR A 168 -15.71 -30.51 -5.86
C THR A 168 -15.75 -31.22 -4.53
N GLY A 169 -16.68 -30.79 -3.68
CA GLY A 169 -17.21 -31.61 -2.61
C GLY A 169 -17.88 -32.83 -3.21
N GLU A 170 -17.08 -33.82 -3.58
CA GLU A 170 -17.38 -35.24 -3.71
C GLU A 170 -16.07 -35.94 -4.11
N ARG A 171 -15.40 -36.57 -3.14
CA ARG A 171 -14.42 -37.61 -3.41
C ARG A 171 -15.17 -38.95 -3.53
N PRO A 172 -14.90 -39.79 -4.54
CA PRO A 172 -15.39 -41.17 -4.57
C PRO A 172 -14.82 -42.01 -3.43
#